data_AF-A0A9X1XYW9-F1
#
_entry.id   AF-A0A9X1XYW9-F1
#
_cell.length_a   1.000
_cell.length_b   1.000
_cell.length_c   1.000
_cell.angle_alpha   90.00
_cell.angle_beta   90.00
_cell.angle_gamma   90.00
#
_symmetry.space_group_name_H-M   'P 1'
#
loop_
_entity.id
_entity.type
_entity.pdbx_description
1 polymer ?
#
loop_
_entity_poly.entity_id
_entity_poly.type
_entity_poly.pdbx_seq_one_letter_code
_entity_poly.pdbx_strand_id
1 'polypeptide(L)'
;MGFQREHDTWIQEHMKRRTGERLDALRRGHGYGNQLFVEQIWWPLVGHFDGLHPEYEVKDWRGRSYFADFLWVVGGARIVFEIIWI
;
A
#
# COMPACT_ATOMS: atom_id res chain seq x y z
N MET A 1 18.19 -8.19 -2.68
CA MET A 1 17.41 -8.90 -1.64
C MET A 1 16.13 -9.43 -2.30
N GLY A 2 15.58 -10.56 -1.87
CA GLY A 2 14.41 -11.17 -2.53
C GLY A 2 13.10 -10.50 -2.12
N PHE A 3 12.09 -10.57 -3.00
CA PHE A 3 10.75 -9.98 -2.82
C PHE A 3 10.19 -10.20 -1.41
N GLN A 4 10.14 -11.45 -0.95
CA GLN A 4 9.50 -11.80 0.33
C GLN A 4 10.05 -11.00 1.51
N ARG A 5 11.38 -10.85 1.59
CA ARG A 5 12.02 -10.14 2.70
C ARG A 5 11.73 -8.64 2.67
N GLU A 6 11.77 -8.04 1.48
CA GLU A 6 11.49 -6.62 1.29
C GLU A 6 10.01 -6.33 1.53
N HIS A 7 9.13 -7.22 1.08
CA HIS A 7 7.68 -7.15 1.29
C HIS A 7 7.34 -7.24 2.78
N ASP A 8 7.89 -8.23 3.49
CA ASP A 8 7.69 -8.37 4.94
C ASP A 8 8.20 -7.14 5.69
N THR A 9 9.39 -6.65 5.35
CA THR A 9 9.97 -5.46 5.98
C THR A 9 9.10 -4.24 5.73
N TRP A 10 8.67 -4.03 4.49
CA TRP A 10 7.80 -2.92 4.09
C TRP A 10 6.46 -2.94 4.83
N ILE A 11 5.77 -4.09 4.90
CA ILE A 11 4.53 -4.23 5.66
C ILE A 11 4.75 -3.95 7.15
N GLN A 12 5.77 -4.54 7.76
CA GLN A 12 6.04 -4.35 9.19
C GLN A 12 6.36 -2.89 9.53
N GLU A 13 7.11 -2.19 8.67
CA GLU A 13 7.40 -0.77 8.87
C GLU A 13 6.13 0.10 8.81
N HIS A 14 5.22 -0.17 7.87
CA HIS A 14 3.93 0.53 7.84
C HIS A 14 3.04 0.18 9.04
N MET A 15 3.05 -1.06 9.48
CA MET A 15 2.28 -1.52 10.66
C MET A 15 2.74 -0.83 11.94
N LYS A 16 4.05 -0.67 12.16
CA LYS A 16 4.60 0.00 13.35
C LYS A 16 4.28 1.49 13.41
N ARG A 17 4.18 2.15 12.25
CA ARG A 17 4.02 3.62 12.15
C ARG A 17 2.56 4.08 12.19
N ARG A 18 1.60 3.16 12.12
CA ARG A 18 0.16 3.47 12.04
C ARG A 18 -0.56 3.06 13.31
N THR A 19 -1.64 3.79 13.63
CA THR A 19 -2.54 3.51 14.75
C THR A 19 -4.00 3.72 14.31
N GLY A 20 -4.94 3.21 15.10
CA GLY A 20 -6.38 3.36 14.84
C GLY A 20 -6.79 2.80 13.47
N GLU A 21 -7.70 3.51 12.80
CA GLU A 21 -8.31 3.07 11.54
C GLU A 21 -7.28 2.78 10.43
N ARG A 22 -6.17 3.52 10.38
CA ARG A 22 -5.11 3.31 9.39
C ARG A 22 -4.36 2.00 9.57
N LEU A 23 -4.18 1.57 10.81
CA LEU A 23 -3.58 0.27 11.12
C LEU A 23 -4.57 -0.85 10.81
N ASP A 24 -5.82 -0.65 11.18
CA ASP A 24 -6.87 -1.63 10.94
C ASP A 24 -7.18 -1.81 9.45
N ALA A 25 -7.11 -0.74 8.65
CA ALA A 25 -7.19 -0.83 7.20
C ALA A 25 -6.05 -1.69 6.64
N LEU A 26 -4.80 -1.43 7.04
CA LEU A 26 -3.64 -2.22 6.59
C LEU A 26 -3.76 -3.70 6.94
N ARG A 27 -4.29 -4.02 8.13
CA ARG A 27 -4.53 -5.41 8.56
C ARG A 27 -5.58 -6.15 7.72
N ARG A 28 -6.56 -5.43 7.17
CA ARG A 28 -7.68 -6.00 6.41
C ARG A 28 -7.45 -5.97 4.90
N GLY A 29 -6.96 -4.86 4.38
CA GLY A 29 -6.91 -4.53 2.95
C GLY A 29 -5.69 -5.07 2.22
N HIS A 30 -4.60 -5.41 2.94
CA HIS A 30 -3.46 -6.12 2.34
C HIS A 30 -3.78 -7.62 2.11
N GLY A 31 -4.90 -7.89 1.46
CA GLY A 31 -5.38 -9.21 1.08
C GLY A 31 -4.69 -9.76 -0.16
N TYR A 32 -5.19 -10.91 -0.63
CA TYR A 32 -4.56 -11.69 -1.70
C TYR A 32 -4.33 -10.89 -2.99
N GLY A 33 -5.28 -10.07 -3.41
CA GLY A 33 -5.17 -9.28 -4.64
C GLY A 33 -4.07 -8.20 -4.59
N ASN A 34 -4.02 -7.47 -3.48
CA ASN A 34 -3.01 -6.44 -3.23
C ASN A 34 -1.62 -7.06 -3.09
N GLN A 35 -1.52 -8.23 -2.46
CA GLN A 35 -0.27 -9.00 -2.42
C GLN A 35 0.17 -9.45 -3.82
N LEU A 36 -0.74 -10.00 -4.64
CA LEU A 36 -0.41 -10.46 -5.98
C LEU A 36 0.03 -9.31 -6.89
N PHE A 37 -0.61 -8.14 -6.78
CA PHE A 37 -0.19 -6.93 -7.50
C PHE A 37 1.26 -6.58 -7.15
N VAL A 38 1.59 -6.50 -5.86
CA VAL A 38 2.96 -6.12 -5.48
C VAL A 38 4.00 -7.16 -5.87
N GLU A 39 3.63 -8.45 -5.85
CA GLU A 39 4.52 -9.56 -6.19
C GLU A 39 4.76 -9.69 -7.70
N GLN A 40 3.69 -9.67 -8.50
CA GLN A 40 3.76 -10.02 -9.92
C GLN A 40 3.88 -8.82 -10.85
N ILE A 41 3.47 -7.64 -10.39
CA ILE A 41 3.46 -6.43 -11.24
C ILE A 41 4.46 -5.41 -10.69
N TRP A 42 4.29 -4.98 -9.44
CA TRP A 42 5.12 -3.91 -8.88
C TRP A 42 6.58 -4.30 -8.78
N TRP A 43 6.87 -5.43 -8.12
CA TRP A 43 8.24 -5.84 -7.82
C TRP A 43 9.09 -6.08 -9.08
N PRO A 44 8.59 -6.76 -10.14
CA PRO A 44 9.35 -6.89 -11.38
C PRO A 44 9.57 -5.58 -12.13
N LEU A 45 8.67 -4.60 -11.99
CA LEU A 45 8.76 -3.32 -12.70
C LEU A 45 9.65 -2.29 -11.99
N VAL A 46 9.54 -2.19 -10.66
CA VAL A 46 10.17 -1.13 -9.85
C VAL A 46 11.36 -1.65 -9.03
N GLY A 47 11.28 -2.90 -8.55
CA GLY A 47 12.36 -3.54 -7.80
C GLY A 47 12.55 -3.08 -6.35
N HIS A 48 11.69 -2.17 -5.85
CA HIS A 48 11.67 -1.70 -4.46
C HIS A 48 10.29 -1.16 -4.07
N PHE A 49 10.08 -0.90 -2.77
CA PHE A 49 8.82 -0.33 -2.25
C PHE A 49 8.92 1.15 -1.85
N ASP A 50 10.04 1.82 -2.16
CA ASP A 50 10.24 3.23 -1.82
C ASP A 50 9.11 4.13 -2.35
N GLY A 51 8.54 4.92 -1.45
CA GLY A 51 7.42 5.81 -1.75
C GLY A 51 6.08 5.10 -1.95
N LEU A 52 6.00 3.76 -1.89
CA LEU A 52 4.75 3.01 -1.99
C LEU A 52 4.11 2.86 -0.61
N HIS A 53 2.89 3.36 -0.47
CA HIS A 53 2.09 3.29 0.75
C HIS A 53 0.87 2.40 0.51
N PRO A 54 0.77 1.24 1.19
CA PRO A 54 -0.41 0.38 1.11
C PRO A 54 -1.54 0.96 1.95
N GLU A 55 -2.79 0.74 1.56
CA GLU A 55 -4.00 1.13 2.31
C GLU A 55 -3.92 2.58 2.80
N TYR A 56 -3.74 3.51 1.85
CA TYR A 56 -3.49 4.91 2.15
C TYR A 56 -4.79 5.66 2.43
N GLU A 57 -4.85 6.30 3.60
CA GLU A 57 -6.01 7.10 4.00
C GLU A 57 -6.10 8.40 3.21
N VAL A 58 -7.22 8.57 2.51
CA VAL A 58 -7.64 9.80 1.84
C VAL A 58 -8.90 10.29 2.53
N LYS A 59 -8.90 11.54 3.00
CA LYS A 59 -10.09 12.14 3.61
C LYS A 59 -10.93 12.82 2.53
N ASP A 60 -12.22 12.51 2.50
CA ASP A 60 -13.19 13.24 1.70
C ASP A 60 -13.44 14.64 2.30
N TRP A 61 -14.15 15.49 1.55
CA TRP A 61 -14.52 16.84 1.98
C TRP A 61 -15.48 16.88 3.17
N ARG A 62 -16.07 15.74 3.56
CA ARG A 62 -16.96 15.59 4.73
C ARG A 62 -16.22 14.97 5.93
N GLY A 63 -14.92 14.73 5.81
CA GLY A 63 -14.10 14.11 6.85
C GLY A 63 -14.26 12.60 6.97
N ARG A 64 -14.90 11.92 6.01
CA ARG A 64 -14.93 10.46 5.95
C ARG A 64 -13.64 9.93 5.34
N SER A 65 -13.12 8.86 5.93
CA SER A 65 -11.90 8.22 5.45
C SER A 65 -12.22 7.21 4.36
N TYR A 66 -11.54 7.38 3.24
CA TYR A 66 -11.41 6.41 2.16
C TYR A 66 -10.01 5.80 2.25
N PHE A 67 -9.87 4.51 1.99
CA PHE A 67 -8.57 3.85 1.95
C PHE A 67 -8.31 3.38 0.53
N ALA A 68 -7.33 4.01 -0.11
CA ALA A 68 -6.86 3.62 -1.43
C ALA A 68 -5.89 2.44 -1.30
N ASP A 69 -5.93 1.47 -2.21
CA ASP A 69 -5.11 0.25 -2.11
C ASP A 69 -3.63 0.59 -2.06
N PHE A 70 -3.17 1.47 -2.97
CA PHE A 70 -1.82 2.02 -2.93
C PHE A 70 -1.75 3.49 -3.32
N LEU A 71 -0.90 4.22 -2.60
CA LEU A 71 -0.39 5.52 -3.04
C LEU A 71 1.11 5.42 -3.29
N TRP A 72 1.55 5.76 -4.50
CA TRP A 72 2.96 5.93 -4.81
C TRP A 72 3.32 7.41 -4.89
N VAL A 73 4.26 7.82 -4.04
CA VAL A 73 4.85 9.15 -4.04
C VAL A 73 6.24 9.06 -4.66
N VAL A 74 6.39 9.60 -5.86
CA VAL A 74 7.66 9.56 -6.62
C VAL A 74 7.99 10.96 -7.14
N GLY A 75 9.09 11.53 -6.65
CA GLY A 75 9.44 12.92 -6.91
C GLY A 75 8.29 13.86 -6.50
N GLY A 76 7.77 14.63 -7.46
CA GLY A 76 6.61 15.51 -7.26
C GLY A 76 5.25 14.89 -7.57
N ALA A 77 5.21 13.64 -8.04
CA ALA A 77 3.98 12.97 -8.45
C ALA A 77 3.38 12.12 -7.32
N ARG A 78 2.05 12.01 -7.33
CA ARG A 78 1.26 11.14 -6.46
C ARG A 78 0.32 10.32 -7.33
N ILE A 79 0.54 9.01 -7.36
CA ILE A 79 -0.21 8.07 -8.21
C ILE A 79 -0.96 7.11 -7.29
N VAL A 80 -2.27 6.99 -7.49
CA VAL A 80 -3.11 6.05 -6.77
C VAL A 80 -3.35 4.83 -7.63
N PHE A 81 -3.19 3.65 -7.06
CA PHE A 81 -3.57 2.39 -7.67
C PHE A 81 -4.72 1.79 -6.88
N GLU A 82 -5.78 1.42 -7.58
CA GLU A 82 -6.93 0.70 -7.05
C GLU A 82 -6.99 -0.67 -7.74
N ILE A 83 -6.95 -1.73 -6.95
CA ILE A 83 -6.91 -3.11 -7.41
C ILE A 83 -8.31 -3.69 -7.28
N ILE A 84 -9.05 -3.61 -8.38
CA ILE A 84 -10.36 -4.24 -8.47
C ILE A 84 -10.17 -5.68 -8.90
N TRP A 85 -10.54 -6.61 -8.01
CA TRP A 85 -10.76 -8.00 -8.39
C TRP A 85 -12.21 -8.17 -8.87
N ILE A 86 -12.36 -8.83 -10.02
CA ILE A 86 -13.66 -9.18 -10.60
C ILE A 86 -13.96 -10.65 -10.38
#